data_AF-G9D4B3-F1
#
_entry.id   AF-G9D4B3-F1
#
_cell.length_a   1.000
_cell.length_b   1.000
_cell.length_c   1.000
_cell.angle_alpha   90.00
_cell.angle_beta   90.00
_cell.angle_gamma   90.00
#
_symmetry.space_group_name_H-M   'P 1'
#
loop_
_entity.id
_entity.type
_entity.pdbx_description
1 polymer ?
#
loop_
_entity_poly.entity_id
_entity_poly.type
_entity_poly.pdbx_seq_one_letter_code
_entity_poly.pdbx_strand_id
1 'polypeptide(L)'
;KTLRTKYVYEFGFDIGAVAFARSGKIGLFEKTVTIPVVVPICSRLTYVYVEVDDFISQPKVTFDQSLSSVIIKFQTWQYSRSSYVVIAKAVPYDDDYC
;
A
#
# COMPACT_ATOMS: atom_id res chain seq x y z
N LYS A 1 -20.42 -2.45 19.08
CA LYS A 1 -19.45 -1.47 18.54
C LYS A 1 -18.17 -2.26 18.26
N THR A 2 -17.99 -2.73 17.04
CA THR A 2 -16.85 -3.59 16.70
C THR A 2 -15.58 -2.75 16.60
N LEU A 3 -14.56 -3.11 17.37
CA LEU A 3 -13.25 -2.47 17.36
C LEU A 3 -12.59 -2.74 16.00
N ARG A 4 -12.73 -1.80 15.07
CA ARG A 4 -11.94 -1.79 13.83
C ARG A 4 -10.57 -1.25 14.17
N THR A 5 -9.55 -2.07 14.05
CA THR A 5 -8.17 -1.64 14.27
C THR A 5 -7.59 -1.24 12.93
N LYS A 6 -7.20 0.02 12.82
CA LYS A 6 -6.61 0.57 11.61
C LYS A 6 -5.08 0.51 11.76
N TYR A 7 -4.43 -0.20 10.85
CA TYR A 7 -2.98 -0.28 10.78
C TYR A 7 -2.49 0.59 9.63
N VAL A 8 -1.49 1.43 9.92
CA VAL A 8 -0.90 2.35 8.96
C VAL A 8 0.57 2.00 8.81
N TYR A 9 1.01 1.91 7.55
CA TYR A 9 2.39 1.64 7.17
C TYR A 9 2.85 2.71 6.19
N GLU A 10 3.97 3.31 6.51
CA GLU A 10 4.54 4.41 5.73
C GLU A 10 5.95 3.99 5.31
N PHE A 11 6.23 4.10 4.03
CA PHE A 11 7.53 3.79 3.44
C PHE A 11 8.05 5.02 2.69
N GLY A 12 9.27 5.43 3.00
CA GLY A 12 9.92 6.57 2.35
C GLY A 12 9.58 7.90 3.03
N PHE A 13 9.62 8.99 2.25
CA PHE A 13 9.41 10.36 2.72
C PHE A 13 8.20 10.97 2.02
N ASP A 14 7.29 11.56 2.80
CA ASP A 14 6.11 12.23 2.27
C ASP A 14 6.48 13.53 1.54
N ILE A 15 6.90 13.38 0.28
CA ILE A 15 7.35 14.46 -0.61
C ILE A 15 6.73 14.22 -1.98
N GLY A 16 6.22 15.28 -2.61
CA GLY A 16 5.65 15.21 -3.96
C GLY A 16 4.14 15.05 -4.01
N ALA A 17 3.63 14.79 -5.22
CA ALA A 17 2.21 14.68 -5.49
C ALA A 17 1.73 13.23 -5.43
N VAL A 18 0.45 13.01 -5.13
CA VAL A 18 -0.17 11.68 -5.17
C VAL A 18 -0.17 11.20 -6.61
N ALA A 19 0.64 10.18 -6.89
CA ALA A 19 0.82 9.60 -8.21
C ALA A 19 -0.05 8.35 -8.40
N PHE A 20 -0.38 7.66 -7.31
CA PHE A 20 -1.17 6.44 -7.33
C PHE A 20 -2.04 6.36 -6.09
N ALA A 21 -3.31 6.01 -6.27
CA ALA A 21 -4.22 5.71 -5.17
C ALA A 21 -5.08 4.52 -5.54
N ARG A 22 -5.08 3.48 -4.71
CA ARG A 22 -5.89 2.28 -4.91
C ARG A 22 -6.45 1.80 -3.59
N SER A 23 -7.76 1.67 -3.55
CA SER A 23 -8.46 1.02 -2.44
C SER A 23 -9.04 -0.31 -2.89
N GLY A 24 -9.08 -1.28 -1.99
CA GLY A 24 -9.66 -2.58 -2.27
C GLY A 24 -10.25 -3.22 -1.02
N LYS A 25 -10.99 -4.29 -1.27
CA LYS A 25 -11.50 -5.19 -0.24
C LYS A 25 -10.84 -6.54 -0.44
N ILE A 26 -10.57 -7.21 0.66
CA ILE A 26 -9.89 -8.50 0.68
C ILE A 26 -10.93 -9.54 1.07
N GLY A 27 -11.04 -10.57 0.23
CA GLY A 27 -11.90 -11.71 0.48
C GLY A 27 -11.40 -12.57 1.65
N LEU A 28 -12.28 -13.41 2.20
CA LEU A 28 -11.99 -14.28 3.35
C LEU A 28 -10.87 -15.30 3.11
N PHE A 29 -10.50 -15.55 1.85
CA PHE A 29 -9.50 -16.56 1.48
C PHE A 29 -8.21 -15.95 0.90
N GLU A 30 -8.17 -14.62 0.69
CA GLU A 30 -7.03 -13.93 0.09
C GLU A 30 -6.00 -13.59 1.17
N LYS A 31 -5.06 -14.51 1.42
CA LYS A 31 -4.03 -14.36 2.46
C LYS A 31 -2.90 -13.41 2.07
N THR A 32 -2.67 -13.23 0.76
CA THR A 32 -1.64 -12.35 0.23
C THR A 32 -2.25 -11.50 -0.87
N VAL A 33 -2.06 -10.20 -0.80
CA VAL A 33 -2.45 -9.26 -1.85
C VAL A 33 -1.21 -8.51 -2.31
N THR A 34 -0.95 -8.60 -3.62
CA THR A 34 0.11 -7.85 -4.27
C THR A 34 -0.52 -6.72 -5.09
N ILE A 35 -0.19 -5.49 -4.75
CA ILE A 35 -0.67 -4.29 -5.42
C ILE A 35 0.51 -3.68 -6.18
N PRO A 36 0.52 -3.73 -7.53
CA PRO A 36 1.52 -3.02 -8.31
C PRO A 36 1.28 -1.52 -8.18
N VAL A 37 2.30 -0.78 -7.75
CA VAL A 37 2.30 0.68 -7.68
C VAL A 37 2.77 1.20 -9.02
N VAL A 38 1.85 1.80 -9.77
CA VAL A 38 2.16 2.40 -11.07
C VAL A 38 2.36 3.89 -10.87
N VAL A 39 3.59 4.35 -11.10
CA VAL A 39 3.92 5.79 -11.11
C VAL A 39 4.02 6.30 -12.55
N PRO A 40 3.73 7.59 -12.80
CA PRO A 40 3.94 8.20 -14.10
C PRO A 40 5.37 8.05 -14.61
N ILE A 41 5.51 8.04 -15.94
CA ILE A 41 6.82 8.12 -16.60
C ILE A 41 7.51 9.39 -16.10
N CYS A 42 8.82 9.31 -15.87
CA CYS A 42 9.61 10.45 -15.40
C CYS A 42 9.24 10.97 -14.01
N SER A 43 8.72 10.09 -13.16
CA SER A 43 8.52 10.35 -11.75
C SER A 43 9.25 9.32 -10.90
N ARG A 44 9.81 9.77 -9.78
CA ARG A 44 10.41 8.90 -8.76
C ARG A 44 9.44 8.72 -7.60
N LEU A 45 9.18 7.46 -7.25
CA LEU A 45 8.42 7.14 -6.05
C LEU A 45 9.20 7.55 -4.80
N THR A 46 8.59 8.41 -3.99
CA THR A 46 9.17 8.97 -2.76
C THR A 46 8.46 8.47 -1.52
N TYR A 47 7.16 8.20 -1.62
CA TYR A 47 6.32 7.82 -0.50
C TYR A 47 5.34 6.73 -0.86
N VAL A 48 5.15 5.77 0.04
CA VAL A 48 4.07 4.79 -0.02
C VAL A 48 3.40 4.72 1.34
N TYR A 49 2.14 5.12 1.37
CA TYR A 49 1.23 4.97 2.48
C TYR A 49 0.33 3.78 2.23
N VAL A 50 0.26 2.87 3.20
CA VAL A 50 -0.61 1.70 3.16
C VAL A 50 -1.40 1.67 4.44
N GLU A 51 -2.70 1.76 4.28
CA GLU A 51 -3.66 1.63 5.35
C GLU A 51 -4.40 0.31 5.18
N VAL A 52 -4.51 -0.43 6.27
CA VAL A 52 -5.22 -1.70 6.32
C VAL A 52 -6.16 -1.68 7.52
N ASP A 53 -7.44 -1.84 7.26
CA ASP A 53 -8.44 -2.10 8.29
C ASP A 53 -8.43 -3.58 8.61
N ASP A 54 -7.98 -3.93 9.80
CA ASP A 54 -7.92 -5.31 10.27
C ASP A 54 -8.66 -5.45 11.60
N PHE A 55 -9.19 -6.64 11.82
CA PHE A 55 -10.11 -6.96 12.90
C PHE A 55 -9.49 -7.88 13.95
N ILE A 56 -8.42 -8.61 13.61
CA ILE A 56 -7.92 -9.70 14.47
C ILE A 56 -6.39 -9.66 14.62
N SER A 57 -5.65 -9.44 13.54
CA SER A 57 -4.18 -9.49 13.56
C SER A 57 -3.57 -8.25 12.94
N GLN A 58 -2.30 -7.99 13.24
CA GLN A 58 -1.56 -6.98 12.51
C GLN A 58 -1.07 -7.58 11.18
N PRO A 59 -1.46 -6.99 10.03
CA PRO A 59 -1.01 -7.48 8.73
C PRO A 59 0.46 -7.11 8.51
N LYS A 60 1.22 -7.98 7.86
CA LYS A 60 2.59 -7.66 7.46
C LYS A 60 2.57 -6.99 6.09
N VAL A 61 2.82 -5.69 6.05
CA VAL A 61 2.97 -4.94 4.80
C VAL A 61 4.45 -4.81 4.47
N THR A 62 4.82 -5.17 3.24
CA THR A 62 6.17 -5.02 2.72
C THR A 62 6.11 -4.33 1.37
N PHE A 63 6.98 -3.36 1.15
CA PHE A 63 7.13 -2.71 -0.14
C PHE A 63 8.35 -3.28 -0.87
N ASP A 64 8.12 -3.87 -2.05
CA ASP A 64 9.16 -4.35 -2.94
C ASP A 64 9.53 -3.23 -3.93
N GLN A 65 10.72 -2.66 -3.76
CA GLN A 65 11.22 -1.59 -4.63
C GLN A 65 11.54 -2.09 -6.05
N SER A 66 12.06 -3.31 -6.18
CA SER A 66 12.46 -3.90 -7.47
C SER A 66 11.25 -4.16 -8.36
N LEU A 67 10.16 -4.63 -7.76
CA LEU A 67 8.88 -4.87 -8.45
C LEU A 67 7.92 -3.69 -8.36
N SER A 68 8.30 -2.60 -7.69
CA SER A 68 7.44 -1.44 -7.38
C SER A 68 6.05 -1.88 -6.90
N SER A 69 6.02 -2.82 -5.95
CA SER A 69 4.78 -3.50 -5.55
C SER A 69 4.64 -3.54 -4.03
N VAL A 70 3.44 -3.21 -3.54
CA VAL A 70 3.09 -3.38 -2.13
C VAL A 70 2.53 -4.78 -1.95
N ILE A 71 3.14 -5.54 -1.05
CA ILE A 71 2.71 -6.89 -0.70
C ILE A 71 2.15 -6.84 0.72
N ILE A 72 0.86 -7.13 0.85
CA ILE A 72 0.16 -7.23 2.12
C ILE A 72 -0.04 -8.71 2.43
N LYS A 73 0.57 -9.20 3.52
CA LYS A 73 0.46 -10.59 3.99
C LYS A 73 -0.31 -10.64 5.30
N PHE A 74 -1.38 -11.41 5.31
CA PHE A 74 -2.20 -11.64 6.48
C PHE A 74 -1.85 -12.96 7.16
N GLN A 75 -2.06 -13.03 8.48
CA GLN A 75 -1.84 -14.26 9.22
C GLN A 75 -2.99 -15.25 8.95
N THR A 76 -2.68 -16.55 9.08
CA THR A 76 -3.53 -17.68 8.68
C THR A 76 -4.92 -17.70 9.33
N TRP A 77 -5.10 -17.00 10.45
CA TRP A 77 -6.31 -16.95 11.27
C TRP A 77 -7.28 -15.81 10.90
N GLN A 78 -6.99 -15.08 9.83
CA GLN A 78 -7.78 -13.91 9.48
C GLN A 78 -9.01 -14.27 8.65
N TYR A 79 -10.10 -14.61 9.35
CA TYR A 79 -11.41 -14.91 8.78
C TYR A 79 -12.32 -13.67 8.67
N SER A 80 -11.74 -12.47 8.46
CA SER A 80 -12.52 -11.22 8.43
C SER A 80 -12.35 -10.47 7.10
N ARG A 81 -13.45 -9.86 6.62
CA ARG A 81 -13.40 -8.94 5.47
C ARG A 81 -12.60 -7.71 5.88
N SER A 82 -11.44 -7.55 5.25
CA SER A 82 -10.51 -6.44 5.50
C SER A 82 -10.53 -5.47 4.32
N SER A 83 -10.35 -4.18 4.57
CA SER A 83 -10.16 -3.16 3.52
C SER A 83 -8.74 -2.65 3.54
N TYR A 84 -8.23 -2.25 2.38
CA TYR A 84 -6.96 -1.59 2.28
C TYR A 84 -7.05 -0.35 1.40
N VAL A 85 -6.18 0.61 1.68
CA VAL A 85 -5.95 1.81 0.89
C VAL A 85 -4.45 1.97 0.72
N VAL A 86 -3.98 1.97 -0.52
CA VAL A 86 -2.60 2.27 -0.88
C VAL A 86 -2.58 3.62 -1.56
N ILE A 87 -1.76 4.53 -1.06
CA ILE A 87 -1.49 5.84 -1.65
C ILE A 87 0.01 5.93 -1.86
N ALA A 88 0.43 6.23 -3.07
CA ALA A 88 1.82 6.44 -3.41
C ALA A 88 2.01 7.86 -3.93
N LYS A 89 3.05 8.53 -3.43
CA LYS A 89 3.45 9.85 -3.91
C LYS A 89 4.76 9.74 -4.68
N ALA A 90 4.85 10.54 -5.72
CA ALA A 90 6.02 10.64 -6.56
C ALA A 90 6.35 12.10 -6.83
N VAL A 91 7.62 12.35 -7.09
CA VAL A 91 8.13 13.66 -7.53
C VAL A 91 8.58 13.49 -8.98
N PRO A 92 8.26 14.43 -9.89
CA PRO A 92 8.85 14.42 -11.22
C PRO A 92 10.38 14.51 -11.11
N TYR A 93 11.10 13.88 -12.03
CA TYR A 93 12.53 14.16 -12.13
C TYR A 93 12.73 15.62 -12.57
N ASP A 94 13.66 16.33 -11.95
CA ASP A 94 14.03 17.71 -12.32
C ASP A 94 14.88 17.77 -13.60
N ASP A 95 15.29 16.62 -14.15
CA ASP A 95 16.07 16.56 -15.38
C ASP A 95 15.18 16.64 -16.62
N ASP A 96 15.44 17.62 -17.49
CA ASP A 96 14.81 17.85 -18.81
C ASP A 96 14.90 16.65 -19.79
N TYR A 97 15.63 15.59 -19.43
CA TYR A 97 15.76 14.35 -20.21
C TYR A 97 14.70 13.30 -19.88
N CYS A 98 13.72 13.74 -19.11
CA CYS A 98 12.48 13.12 -18.77
C CYS A 98 11.38 14.18 -18.99
#